data_AF-A0A970Y306-F1
#
_entry.id   AF-A0A970Y306-F1
#
_cell.length_a   1.000
_cell.length_b   1.000
_cell.length_c   1.000
_cell.angle_alpha   90.00
_cell.angle_beta   90.00
_cell.angle_gamma   90.00
#
_symmetry.space_group_name_H-M   'P 1'
#
loop_
_entity.id
_entity.type
_entity.pdbx_description
1 polymer ?
#
loop_
_entity_poly.entity_id
_entity_poly.type
_entity_poly.pdbx_seq_one_letter_code
_entity_poly.pdbx_strand_id
1 'polypeptide(L)' 'MAEEHACVNCGAPAAVEVKDAVGGVTYVCTSVECLMDAGLCPNCHAPLEHKVDHKGAEILTCPACHYHG' A
#
# COMPACT_ATOMS: atom_id res chain seq x y z
N MET A 1 0.58 -21.01 14.94
CA MET A 1 -0.43 -20.92 13.87
C MET A 1 -0.30 -19.51 13.34
N ALA A 2 0.05 -19.30 12.06
CA ALA A 2 0.04 -17.95 11.50
C ALA A 2 -1.43 -17.54 11.42
N GLU A 3 -1.81 -16.47 12.08
CA GLU A 3 -3.17 -15.94 12.00
C GLU A 3 -3.45 -15.60 10.52
N GLU A 4 -4.43 -16.29 9.94
CA GLU A 4 -4.85 -16.07 8.56
C GLU A 4 -5.66 -14.77 8.52
N HIS A 5 -4.97 -13.65 8.32
CA HIS A 5 -5.63 -12.37 8.17
C HIS A 5 -6.28 -12.26 6.78
N ALA A 6 -7.44 -11.61 6.72
CA ALA A 6 -8.13 -11.32 5.46
C ALA A 6 -7.87 -9.87 5.04
N CYS A 7 -7.82 -9.63 3.74
CA CYS A 7 -7.68 -8.31 3.16
C CYS A 7 -8.90 -7.48 3.50
N VAL A 8 -8.69 -6.31 4.09
CA VAL A 8 -9.77 -5.39 4.47
C VAL A 8 -10.62 -4.92 3.27
N ASN A 9 -10.04 -4.90 2.07
CA ASN A 9 -10.70 -4.40 0.86
C ASN A 9 -11.52 -5.46 0.10
N CYS A 10 -11.13 -6.74 0.14
CA CYS A 10 -11.77 -7.77 -0.68
C CYS A 10 -12.00 -9.12 0.00
N GLY A 11 -11.57 -9.30 1.25
CA GLY A 11 -11.73 -10.54 2.01
C GLY A 11 -10.84 -11.71 1.56
N ALA A 12 -10.01 -11.53 0.53
CA ALA A 12 -8.99 -12.50 0.12
C ALA A 12 -7.93 -12.69 1.22
N PRO A 13 -7.19 -13.80 1.26
CA PRO A 13 -6.09 -13.97 2.21
C PRO A 13 -5.09 -12.81 2.09
N ALA A 14 -4.86 -12.11 3.20
CA ALA A 14 -3.90 -11.04 3.27
C ALA A 14 -2.48 -11.60 3.38
N ALA A 15 -1.53 -10.87 2.79
CA ALA A 15 -0.12 -11.21 2.82
C ALA A 15 0.77 -10.03 3.26
N VAL A 16 0.18 -8.84 3.39
CA VAL A 16 0.88 -7.60 3.75
C VAL A 16 0.19 -6.98 4.96
N GLU A 17 0.99 -6.72 5.99
CA GLU A 17 0.58 -5.98 7.18
C GLU A 17 0.92 -4.49 6.99
N VAL A 18 -0.07 -3.63 7.16
CA VAL A 18 0.05 -2.19 7.01
C VAL A 18 -0.18 -1.55 8.37
N LYS A 19 0.78 -0.76 8.84
CA LYS A 19 0.65 -0.02 10.09
C LYS A 19 0.31 1.42 9.78
N ASP A 20 -0.85 1.85 10.23
CA ASP A 20 -1.28 3.23 10.15
C ASP A 20 -0.52 4.09 11.17
N ALA A 21 -0.43 5.40 10.91
CA ALA A 21 0.26 6.36 11.78
C ALA A 21 -0.35 6.44 13.19
N VAL A 22 -1.62 6.06 13.34
CA VAL A 22 -2.32 6.00 14.64
C VAL A 22 -2.18 4.65 15.35
N GLY A 23 -1.39 3.72 14.82
CA GLY A 23 -1.17 2.37 15.40
C GLY A 23 -2.23 1.35 15.02
N GLY A 24 -3.13 1.68 14.08
CA GLY A 24 -4.03 0.71 13.48
C GLY A 24 -3.25 -0.26 12.58
N VAL A 25 -3.58 -1.55 12.65
CA VAL A 25 -3.00 -2.56 11.75
C VAL A 25 -4.07 -3.01 10.78
N THR A 26 -3.87 -2.75 9.50
CA THR A 26 -4.71 -3.24 8.40
C THR A 26 -3.96 -4.30 7.62
N TYR A 27 -4.69 -5.32 7.20
CA TYR A 27 -4.12 -6.40 6.41
C TYR A 27 -4.64 -6.30 4.98
N VAL A 28 -3.74 -6.39 4.01
CA VAL A 28 -4.07 -6.29 2.59
C VAL A 28 -3.49 -7.45 1.80
N CYS A 29 -4.18 -7.83 0.72
CA CYS A 29 -3.68 -8.81 -0.22
C CYS A 29 -2.69 -8.16 -1.19
N THR A 30 -1.96 -8.99 -1.95
CA THR A 30 -0.99 -8.52 -2.96
C THR A 30 -1.65 -8.01 -4.26
N SER A 31 -2.97 -7.79 -4.25
CA SER A 31 -3.67 -7.25 -5.41
C SER A 31 -3.33 -5.78 -5.59
N VAL A 32 -2.98 -5.40 -6.82
CA VAL A 32 -2.58 -4.04 -7.18
C VAL A 32 -3.59 -2.99 -6.71
N GLU A 33 -4.89 -3.25 -6.90
CA GLU A 33 -5.94 -2.33 -6.47
C GLU A 33 -5.99 -2.17 -4.95
N CYS A 34 -5.89 -3.27 -4.20
CA CYS A 34 -5.91 -3.22 -2.74
C CYS A 34 -4.65 -2.57 -2.16
N LEU A 35 -3.49 -2.80 -2.79
CA LEU A 35 -2.23 -2.17 -2.38
C LEU A 35 -2.26 -0.67 -2.66
N MET A 36 -2.68 -0.24 -3.84
CA MET A 36 -2.77 1.19 -4.17
C MET A 36 -3.80 1.92 -3.30
N ASP A 37 -4.94 1.30 -3.02
CA ASP A 37 -5.96 1.84 -2.11
C ASP A 37 -5.42 1.99 -0.67
N ALA A 38 -4.56 1.07 -0.24
CA ALA A 38 -3.84 1.16 1.03
C ALA A 38 -2.60 2.07 0.98
N GLY A 39 -2.35 2.79 -0.13
CA GLY A 39 -1.20 3.68 -0.29
C GLY A 39 0.14 2.94 -0.36
N LEU A 40 0.13 1.67 -0.79
CA LEU A 40 1.29 0.82 -0.93
C LEU A 40 1.61 0.57 -2.40
N CYS A 41 2.90 0.46 -2.68
CA CYS A 41 3.34 0.17 -4.02
C CYS A 41 3.09 -1.31 -4.35
N PRO A 42 2.50 -1.62 -5.52
CA PRO A 42 2.25 -2.99 -5.95
C PRO A 42 3.50 -3.84 -6.18
N ASN A 43 4.66 -3.21 -6.34
CA ASN A 43 5.92 -3.88 -6.62
C ASN A 43 6.75 -4.15 -5.35
N CYS A 44 6.98 -3.09 -4.57
CA CYS A 44 7.87 -3.10 -3.41
C CYS A 44 7.12 -3.34 -2.09
N HIS A 45 5.78 -3.25 -2.09
CA HIS A 45 4.92 -3.18 -0.90
C HIS A 45 5.37 -2.11 0.12
N ALA A 46 6.15 -1.13 -0.32
CA ALA A 46 6.54 0.00 0.50
C ALA A 46 5.48 1.11 0.40
N PRO A 47 5.35 1.95 1.44
CA PRO A 47 4.44 3.10 1.40
C PRO A 47 4.79 4.03 0.24
N LEU A 48 3.78 4.40 -0.53
CA LEU A 48 3.88 5.40 -1.59
C LEU A 48 3.93 6.78 -0.95
N GLU A 49 4.83 7.63 -1.46
CA GLU A 49 4.87 9.03 -1.12
C GLU A 49 4.06 9.83 -2.13
N HIS A 50 3.18 10.70 -1.66
CA HIS A 50 2.57 11.74 -2.48
C HIS A 50 3.60 12.86 -2.67
N LYS A 51 4.05 13.09 -3.90
CA LYS A 51 4.89 14.24 -4.26
C LYS A 51 4.14 15.12 -5.22
N VAL A 52 4.17 16.43 -4.97
CA VAL A 52 3.63 17.43 -5.88
C VAL A 52 4.74 17.88 -6.82
N ASP A 53 4.56 17.67 -8.12
CA ASP A 53 5.50 18.16 -9.14
C ASP A 53 5.49 19.69 -9.21
N HIS A 54 6.52 20.29 -9.82
CA HIS A 54 6.59 21.73 -10.13
C HIS A 54 5.32 22.26 -10.80
N LYS A 55 4.60 21.42 -11.56
CA LYS A 55 3.35 21.78 -12.24
C LYS A 55 2.10 21.71 -11.34
N GLY A 56 2.24 21.34 -10.07
CA GLY A 56 1.12 21.14 -9.15
C GLY A 56 0.39 19.81 -9.32
N ALA A 57 0.96 18.86 -10.06
CA ALA A 57 0.40 17.52 -10.23
C ALA A 57 0.82 16.62 -9.06
N GLU A 58 -0.13 15.92 -8.46
CA GLU A 58 0.15 14.89 -7.46
C GLU A 58 0.66 13.62 -8.16
N ILE A 59 1.82 13.15 -7.76
CA ILE A 59 2.46 11.94 -8.28
C ILE A 59 2.68 11.01 -7.09
N LEU A 60 2.25 9.76 -7.24
CA LEU A 60 2.55 8.68 -6.30
C LEU A 60 3.91 8.07 -6.65
N THR A 61 4.85 8.06 -5.70
CA THR A 61 6.17 7.46 -5.92
C THR A 61 6.54 6.45 -4.84
N CYS A 62 7.05 5.26 -5.20
CA CYS A 62 7.66 4.34 -4.22
C CYS A 62 9.13 4.75 -4.02
N PRO A 63 9.56 5.17 -2.82
CA PRO A 63 10.96 5.47 -2.55
C PRO A 63 11.86 4.23 -2.58
N ALA A 64 11.31 3.03 -2.41
CA ALA A 64 12.09 1.79 -2.36
C ALA A 64 12.42 1.19 -3.75
N CYS A 65 11.53 1.33 -4.73
CA CYS A 65 11.74 0.78 -6.08
C CYS A 65 11.61 1.81 -7.21
N HIS A 66 11.39 3.09 -6.88
CA HIS A 66 11.20 4.18 -7.84
C HIS A 66 10.04 3.91 -8.81
N TYR A 67 9.00 3.23 -8.35
CA TYR A 67 7.74 3.15 -9.09
C TYR A 67 7.10 4.53 -9.16
N HIS A 68 6.59 4.89 -10.35
CA HIS A 68 5.85 6.12 -10.60
C HIS A 68 4.46 5.74 -11.11
N GLY A 69 3.42 6.10 -10.34
CA GLY A 69 2.01 5.87 -10.66
C GLY A 69 1.31 7.14 -11.11
#